data_AF-A0A1G3EE13-F1
#
_entry.id   AF-A0A1G3EE13-F1
#
_cell.length_a   1.000
_cell.length_b   1.000
_cell.length_c   1.000
_cell.angle_alpha   90.00
_cell.angle_beta   90.00
_cell.angle_gamma   90.00
#
_symmetry.space_group_name_H-M   'P 1'
#
loop_
_entity.id
_entity.type
_entity.pdbx_description
1 polymer ?
#
loop_
_entity_poly.entity_id
_entity_poly.type
_entity_poly.pdbx_seq_one_letter_code
_entity_poly.pdbx_strand_id
1 'polypeptide(L)' 'MKFLAEVLFWLGLISIPLSWVMWYFGARVEIARHVLADIADPALKAALKEAHAERWGLFIGLWPVTLFVLSYLIEQRVLG' A
#
# COMPACT_ATOMS: atom_id res chain seq x y z
N MET A 1 10.52 -11.61 22.92
CA MET A 1 10.21 -10.18 22.66
C MET A 1 11.05 -9.62 21.51
N LYS A 2 12.40 -9.74 21.53
CA LYS A 2 13.27 -9.20 20.45
C LYS A 2 13.02 -9.81 19.06
N PHE A 3 12.94 -11.14 18.96
CA PHE A 3 12.73 -11.82 17.66
C PHE A 3 11.41 -11.47 16.98
N LEU A 4 10.29 -11.41 17.73
CA LEU A 4 8.99 -11.06 17.16
C LEU A 4 8.94 -9.60 16.68
N ALA A 5 9.56 -8.68 17.43
CA ALA A 5 9.66 -7.28 17.04
C ALA A 5 10.51 -7.11 15.76
N GLU A 6 11.60 -7.85 15.65
CA GLU A 6 12.48 -7.85 14.48
C GLU A 6 11.77 -8.41 13.24
N VAL A 7 11.04 -9.54 13.38
CA VAL A 7 10.24 -10.12 12.30
C VAL A 7 9.15 -9.15 11.82
N LEU A 8 8.44 -8.49 12.74
CA LEU A 8 7.41 -7.50 12.40
C LEU A 8 8.02 -6.27 11.72
N PHE A 9 9.20 -5.83 12.15
CA PHE A 9 9.92 -4.73 11.51
C PHE A 9 10.30 -5.08 10.07
N TRP A 10 10.88 -6.26 9.83
CA TRP A 10 11.23 -6.71 8.48
C TRP A 10 10.00 -6.94 7.59
N LEU A 11 8.90 -7.48 8.13
CA LEU A 11 7.63 -7.59 7.41
C LEU A 11 7.06 -6.22 7.04
N GLY A 12 7.11 -5.26 7.97
CA GLY A 12 6.77 -3.86 7.72
C GLY A 12 7.62 -3.26 6.62
N LEU A 13 8.93 -3.50 6.65
CA LEU A 13 9.86 -2.99 5.65
C LEU A 13 9.64 -3.59 4.26
N ILE A 14 9.38 -4.90 4.17
CA ILE A 14 9.11 -5.60 2.90
C ILE A 14 7.74 -5.24 2.34
N SER A 15 6.76 -4.96 3.20
CA SER A 15 5.41 -4.61 2.74
C SER A 15 5.34 -3.25 2.03
N ILE A 16 6.31 -2.33 2.26
CA ILE A 16 6.43 -1.07 1.51
C ILE A 16 6.67 -1.31 0.01
N PRO A 17 7.80 -1.92 -0.45
CA PRO A 17 8.02 -2.18 -1.86
C PRO A 17 6.97 -3.13 -2.43
N LEU A 18 6.42 -4.06 -1.64
CA LEU A 18 5.31 -4.90 -2.08
C LEU A 18 4.07 -4.07 -2.43
N SER A 19 3.75 -3.06 -1.64
CA SER A 19 2.62 -2.15 -1.91
C SER A 19 2.86 -1.28 -3.16
N TRP A 20 4.10 -0.82 -3.38
CA TRP A 20 4.51 -0.13 -4.62
C TRP A 20 4.35 -1.02 -5.85
N VAL A 21 4.84 -2.25 -5.78
CA VAL A 21 4.65 -3.26 -6.84
C VAL A 21 3.17 -3.48 -7.06
N MET A 22 2.38 -3.63 -6.00
CA MET A 22 0.94 -3.86 -6.12
C MET A 22 0.16 -2.66 -6.67
N TRP A 23 0.63 -1.43 -6.50
CA TRP A 23 0.06 -0.24 -7.16
C TRP A 23 0.48 -0.14 -8.63
N TYR A 24 1.77 -0.29 -8.92
CA TYR A 24 2.28 -0.24 -10.29
C TYR A 24 1.64 -1.31 -11.16
N PHE A 25 1.50 -2.52 -10.61
CA PHE A 25 0.81 -3.62 -11.29
C PHE A 25 -0.69 -3.62 -11.02
N GLY A 26 -1.24 -2.87 -10.07
CA GLY A 26 -2.66 -2.91 -9.69
C GLY A 26 -3.62 -2.56 -10.82
N ALA A 27 -3.20 -1.68 -11.75
CA ALA A 27 -3.95 -1.41 -12.98
C ALA A 27 -3.96 -2.59 -13.97
N ARG A 28 -2.96 -3.48 -13.90
CA ARG A 28 -2.80 -4.70 -14.72
C ARG A 28 -3.24 -5.99 -14.02
N VAL A 29 -3.21 -6.02 -12.69
CA VAL A 29 -3.56 -7.15 -11.85
C VAL A 29 -5.07 -7.28 -11.89
N GLU A 30 -5.52 -8.38 -12.47
CA GLU A 30 -6.88 -8.62 -12.95
C GLU A 30 -7.98 -8.67 -11.87
N ILE A 31 -7.65 -8.34 -10.61
CA ILE A 31 -8.58 -8.35 -9.47
C ILE A 31 -9.74 -7.36 -9.71
N ALA A 32 -9.46 -6.18 -10.28
CA ALA A 32 -10.51 -5.22 -10.65
C ALA A 32 -11.13 -5.54 -12.02
N ARG A 33 -10.47 -6.34 -12.87
CA ARG A 33 -10.91 -6.65 -14.23
C ARG A 33 -12.24 -7.39 -14.22
N HIS A 34 -12.48 -8.27 -13.25
CA HIS A 34 -13.74 -9.02 -13.17
C HIS A 34 -14.94 -8.12 -12.84
N VAL A 35 -14.79 -7.20 -11.86
CA VAL A 35 -15.86 -6.26 -11.47
C VAL A 35 -16.04 -5.14 -12.51
N LEU A 36 -14.97 -4.68 -13.14
CA LEU A 36 -15.00 -3.65 -14.18
C LEU A 36 -15.36 -4.20 -15.58
N ALA A 37 -15.31 -5.51 -15.79
CA ALA A 37 -15.67 -6.14 -17.07
C ALA A 37 -17.18 -6.08 -17.33
N ASP A 38 -17.99 -6.20 -16.28
CA ASP A 38 -19.45 -6.23 -16.36
C ASP A 38 -20.08 -4.81 -16.50
N ILE A 39 -19.24 -3.77 -16.46
CA ILE A 39 -19.69 -2.39 -16.65
C ILE A 39 -19.80 -2.10 -18.15
N ALA A 40 -21.04 -1.97 -18.62
CA ALA A 40 -21.36 -1.67 -20.02
C ALA A 40 -21.01 -0.23 -20.44
N ASP A 41 -21.04 0.73 -19.51
CA ASP A 41 -20.73 2.13 -19.79
C ASP A 41 -19.21 2.39 -19.75
N PRO A 42 -18.59 2.78 -20.88
CA PRO A 42 -17.16 3.06 -20.95
C PRO A 42 -16.72 4.28 -20.13
N ALA A 43 -17.58 5.28 -19.94
CA ALA A 43 -17.24 6.49 -19.18
C ALA A 43 -17.14 6.18 -17.68
N LEU A 44 -18.15 5.47 -17.15
CA LEU A 44 -18.15 5.00 -15.76
C LEU A 44 -16.97 4.07 -15.46
N LYS A 45 -16.65 3.18 -16.39
CA LYS A 45 -15.50 2.27 -16.27
C LYS A 45 -14.16 3.01 -16.21
N ALA A 46 -14.00 4.09 -16.97
CA ALA A 46 -12.80 4.92 -16.94
C ALA A 46 -12.67 5.64 -15.58
N ALA A 47 -13.74 6.28 -15.12
CA ALA A 47 -13.77 6.99 -13.84
C ALA A 47 -13.45 6.07 -12.64
N LEU A 48 -13.98 4.84 -12.63
CA LEU A 48 -13.69 3.87 -11.56
C LEU A 48 -12.23 3.37 -11.58
N LYS A 49 -11.62 3.22 -12.76
CA LYS A 49 -10.20 2.87 -12.87
C LYS A 49 -9.31 3.97 -12.31
N GLU A 50 -9.63 5.22 -12.63
CA GLU A 50 -8.90 6.39 -12.16
C GLU A 50 -9.03 6.56 -10.65
N ALA A 51 -10.24 6.50 -10.11
CA ALA A 51 -10.48 6.55 -8.66
C ALA A 51 -9.80 5.40 -7.90
N HIS A 52 -9.74 4.21 -8.49
CA HIS A 52 -9.00 3.09 -7.91
C HIS A 52 -7.49 3.37 -7.87
N ALA A 53 -6.92 3.87 -8.98
CA ALA A 53 -5.51 4.23 -9.06
C ALA A 53 -5.12 5.32 -8.05
N GLU A 54 -5.97 6.34 -7.87
CA GLU A 54 -5.79 7.40 -6.88
C GLU A 54 -5.80 6.86 -5.44
N ARG A 55 -6.75 5.98 -5.12
CA ARG A 55 -6.88 5.40 -3.77
C ARG A 55 -5.68 4.55 -3.40
N TRP A 56 -5.10 3.82 -4.34
CA TRP A 56 -3.84 3.10 -4.13
C TRP A 56 -2.63 4.04 -4.02
N GLY A 57 -2.63 5.15 -4.76
CA GLY A 57 -1.62 6.21 -4.63
C GLY A 57 -1.61 6.84 -3.24
N LEU A 58 -2.79 7.09 -2.67
CA LEU A 58 -2.94 7.57 -1.28
C LEU A 58 -2.45 6.54 -0.25
N PHE A 59 -2.78 5.26 -0.45
CA PHE A 59 -2.31 4.18 0.43
C PHE A 59 -0.78 4.14 0.48
N ILE A 60 -0.12 4.31 -0.66
CA ILE A 60 1.34 4.38 -0.77
C ILE A 60 1.91 5.66 -0.15
N GLY A 61 1.29 6.81 -0.40
CA GLY A 61 1.73 8.10 0.11
C GLY A 61 1.73 8.20 1.64
N LEU A 62 0.96 7.34 2.32
CA LEU A 62 0.89 7.27 3.77
C LEU A 62 2.13 6.60 4.41
N TRP A 63 2.84 5.74 3.69
CA TRP A 63 3.94 4.93 4.24
C TRP A 63 5.09 5.75 4.83
N PRO A 64 5.63 6.79 4.15
CA PRO A 64 6.74 7.58 4.69
C PRO A 64 6.43 8.19 6.07
N VAL A 65 5.21 8.68 6.28
CA VAL A 65 4.79 9.25 7.56
C VAL A 65 4.71 8.16 8.63
N THR A 66 4.10 7.02 8.32
CA THR A 66 4.03 5.90 9.28
C THR A 66 5.41 5.35 9.65
N LEU A 67 6.35 5.27 8.70
CA LEU A 67 7.71 4.82 8.95
C LEU A 67 8.50 5.82 9.78
N PHE A 68 8.32 7.12 9.54
CA PHE A 68 8.93 8.17 10.34
C PHE A 68 8.47 8.10 11.81
N VAL A 69 7.16 7.93 12.04
CA VAL A 69 6.61 7.78 13.39
C VAL A 69 7.11 6.49 14.06
N LEU A 70 7.17 5.38 13.32
CA LEU A 70 7.73 4.12 13.82
C LEU A 70 9.21 4.26 14.20
N SER A 71 10.01 4.93 13.37
CA SER A 71 11.42 5.22 13.65
C SER A 71 11.58 6.01 14.94
N TYR A 72 10.78 7.08 15.11
CA TYR A 72 10.80 7.90 16.32
C TYR A 72 10.44 7.10 17.58
N LEU A 73 9.40 6.26 17.51
CA LEU A 73 9.00 5.40 18.63
C LEU A 73 10.06 4.35 18.99
N ILE A 74 10.76 3.82 17.98
CA ILE A 74 11.88 2.89 18.20
C ILE A 74 13.06 3.60 18.86
N GLU A 75 13.44 4.79 18.38
CA GLU A 75 14.51 5.60 19.00
C GLU A 75 14.22 5.89 20.47
N GLN A 76 13.00 6.31 20.80
CA GLN A 76 12.61 6.55 22.19
C GLN A 76 12.66 5.29 23.07
N ARG A 77 12.42 4.11 22.50
CA ARG A 77 12.49 2.82 23.20
C ARG A 77 13.91 2.28 23.38
N VAL A 78 14.86 2.72 22.55
CA VAL A 78 16.26 2.25 22.58
C VAL A 78 17.16 3.20 23.38
N LEU A 79 16.84 4.50 23.42
CA LEU A 79 17.58 5.53 24.16
C LEU A 79 17.11 5.72 25.62
N GLY A 80 16.04 5.05 26.04
CA GLY A 80 15.58 4.95 27.44
C GLY A 80 15.87 3.59 28.05
#